data_AF-A0A7K3YC43-F1
#
_entry.id   AF-A0A7K3YC43-F1
#
_cell.length_a   1.000
_cell.length_b   1.000
_cell.length_c   1.000
_cell.angle_alpha   90.00
_cell.angle_beta   90.00
_cell.angle_gamma   90.00
#
_symmetry.space_group_name_H-M   'P 1'
#
loop_
_entity.id
_entity.type
_entity.pdbx_description
1 polymer ?
#
loop_
_entity_poly.entity_id
_entity_poly.type
_entity_poly.pdbx_seq_one_letter_code
_entity_poly.pdbx_strand_id
1 'polypeptide(L)'
;MEPLTAEEINEKIHEIEQRIGRLSPMQKVLIGTDGSVTNLLEMASGHPVTITTRVQEIVAADAEAAAALEIEPGEEVNHRVVELKDSVTGEVLIYAVSCTPLRRLAPGFRQDLMRADIPIGRILRNHRIESRREITDARLIQAGTDLARTFNIHRSESMLSRKYRIIHREEPLIAIEEIFPGTAFADGIRVLVETPSRIHITLLDMNAASGRVDGGIGVALDEPGCVLDARKSMDIDVRGGGEAARNRVIEAARAVTEGLGLPGGAEITLHA
;
A
#
# COMPACT_ATOMS: atom_id res chain seq x y z
N MET A 1 -14.89 16.42 10.08
CA MET A 1 -13.41 16.53 9.95
C MET A 1 -13.12 17.68 9.01
N GLU A 2 -12.11 18.50 9.30
CA GLU A 2 -11.75 19.62 8.43
C GLU A 2 -10.89 19.14 7.24
N PRO A 3 -11.06 19.75 6.05
CA PRO A 3 -10.18 19.49 4.92
C PRO A 3 -8.78 20.03 5.18
N LEU A 4 -7.76 19.26 4.80
CA LEU A 4 -6.37 19.70 4.81
C LEU A 4 -6.16 20.79 3.74
N THR A 5 -5.49 21.86 4.13
CA THR A 5 -4.94 22.87 3.23
C THR A 5 -3.76 22.33 2.43
N ALA A 6 -3.38 23.04 1.37
CA ALA A 6 -2.21 22.67 0.57
C ALA A 6 -0.91 22.67 1.41
N GLU A 7 -0.81 23.54 2.41
CA GLU A 7 0.32 23.58 3.34
C GLU A 7 0.35 22.34 4.23
N GLU A 8 -0.77 21.98 4.84
CA GLU A 8 -0.88 20.77 5.68
C GLU A 8 -0.65 19.48 4.88
N ILE A 9 -1.10 19.41 3.63
CA ILE A 9 -0.80 18.28 2.74
C ILE A 9 0.71 18.16 2.52
N ASN A 10 1.40 19.28 2.29
CA ASN A 10 2.85 19.28 2.13
C ASN A 10 3.58 18.88 3.42
N GLU A 11 3.09 19.31 4.58
CA GLU A 11 3.61 18.88 5.88
C GLU A 11 3.46 17.37 6.06
N LYS A 12 2.28 16.80 5.75
CA LYS A 12 2.05 15.35 5.78
C LYS A 12 2.96 14.59 4.84
N ILE A 13 3.16 15.09 3.62
CA ILE A 13 4.12 14.50 2.68
C ILE A 13 5.52 14.52 3.28
N HIS A 14 5.94 15.61 3.92
CA HIS A 14 7.25 15.70 4.55
C HIS A 14 7.40 14.72 5.73
N GLU A 15 6.39 14.57 6.59
CA GLU A 15 6.34 13.58 7.67
C GLU A 15 6.49 12.14 7.14
N ILE A 16 5.85 11.84 6.00
CA ILE A 16 5.95 10.54 5.33
C ILE A 16 7.38 10.34 4.79
N GLU A 17 7.95 11.35 4.14
CA GLU A 17 9.31 11.28 3.57
C GLU A 17 10.39 11.05 4.64
N GLN A 18 10.21 11.61 5.84
CA GLN A 18 11.12 11.38 6.97
C GLN A 18 11.15 9.91 7.43
N ARG A 19 10.09 9.14 7.17
CA ARG A 19 9.95 7.76 7.64
C ARG A 19 10.36 6.71 6.61
N ILE A 20 10.02 6.92 5.32
CA ILE A 20 10.24 5.91 4.26
C ILE A 20 11.20 6.37 3.16
N GLY A 21 11.76 7.57 3.31
CA GLY A 21 12.60 8.22 2.32
C GLY A 21 11.79 9.06 1.32
N ARG A 22 12.51 9.67 0.38
CA ARG A 22 11.93 10.60 -0.60
C ARG A 22 10.85 9.92 -1.45
N LEU A 23 9.69 10.56 -1.53
CA LEU A 23 8.59 10.14 -2.41
C LEU A 23 8.84 10.63 -3.83
N SER A 24 8.44 9.83 -4.82
CA SER A 24 8.47 10.25 -6.22
C SER A 24 7.47 11.39 -6.47
N PRO A 25 7.64 12.19 -7.53
CA PRO A 25 6.65 13.18 -7.93
C PRO A 25 5.26 12.57 -8.13
N MET A 26 5.18 11.37 -8.73
CA MET A 26 3.90 10.68 -8.94
C MET A 26 3.23 10.32 -7.60
N GLN A 27 3.98 9.80 -6.63
CA GLN A 27 3.44 9.50 -5.30
C GLN A 27 2.91 10.76 -4.60
N LYS A 28 3.63 11.88 -4.68
CA LYS A 28 3.18 13.17 -4.13
C LYS A 28 1.89 13.65 -4.80
N VAL A 29 1.80 13.54 -6.13
CA VAL A 29 0.59 13.87 -6.88
C VAL A 29 -0.57 12.97 -6.47
N LEU A 30 -0.36 11.66 -6.35
CA LEU A 30 -1.40 10.72 -5.91
C LEU A 30 -1.88 11.00 -4.50
N ILE A 31 -1.01 11.44 -3.57
CA ILE A 31 -1.43 11.82 -2.22
C ILE A 31 -2.24 13.12 -2.25
N GLY A 32 -1.73 14.16 -2.94
CA GLY A 32 -2.26 15.52 -2.86
C GLY A 32 -3.33 15.90 -3.89
N THR A 33 -3.64 15.06 -4.88
CA THR A 33 -4.58 15.42 -5.95
C THR A 33 -6.04 15.37 -5.51
N ASP A 34 -6.79 16.40 -5.89
CA ASP A 34 -8.25 16.50 -5.84
C ASP A 34 -8.92 16.00 -7.15
N GLY A 35 -8.12 15.52 -8.11
CA GLY A 35 -8.54 15.01 -9.41
C GLY A 35 -8.89 13.52 -9.42
N SER A 36 -9.36 13.04 -10.59
CA SER A 36 -9.62 11.61 -10.79
C SER A 36 -8.30 10.84 -10.90
N VAL A 37 -8.01 10.01 -9.90
CA VAL A 37 -6.79 9.20 -9.91
C VAL A 37 -6.78 8.17 -11.01
N THR A 38 -7.93 7.64 -11.43
CA THR A 38 -8.01 6.66 -12.53
C THR A 38 -7.31 7.14 -13.80
N ASN A 39 -7.52 8.40 -14.19
CA ASN A 39 -6.88 8.94 -15.40
C ASN A 39 -5.37 9.11 -15.22
N LEU A 40 -4.92 9.50 -14.02
CA LEU A 40 -3.49 9.61 -13.70
C LEU A 40 -2.81 8.24 -13.77
N LEU A 41 -3.46 7.21 -13.23
CA LEU A 41 -2.97 5.83 -13.30
C LEU A 41 -2.89 5.31 -14.74
N GLU A 42 -3.88 5.61 -15.58
CA GLU A 42 -3.86 5.24 -17.00
C GLU A 42 -2.71 5.92 -17.75
N MET A 43 -2.46 7.20 -17.48
CA MET A 43 -1.33 7.93 -18.06
C MET A 43 0.01 7.42 -17.54
N ALA A 44 0.09 7.04 -16.26
CA ALA A 44 1.31 6.55 -15.62
C ALA A 44 1.70 5.15 -16.09
N SER A 45 0.72 4.25 -16.17
CA SER A 45 0.91 2.86 -16.59
C SER A 45 1.00 2.69 -18.10
N GLY A 46 0.41 3.62 -18.87
CA GLY A 46 0.22 3.45 -20.31
C GLY A 46 -0.87 2.43 -20.67
N HIS A 47 -1.59 1.91 -19.67
CA HIS A 47 -2.62 0.89 -19.84
C HIS A 47 -3.97 1.37 -19.29
N PRO A 48 -5.10 0.87 -19.81
CA PRO A 48 -6.41 1.12 -19.20
C PRO A 48 -6.48 0.57 -17.78
N VAL A 49 -7.17 1.31 -16.89
CA VAL A 49 -7.41 0.87 -15.52
C VAL A 49 -8.81 0.29 -15.41
N THR A 50 -8.88 -0.92 -14.87
CA THR A 50 -10.15 -1.62 -14.60
C THR A 50 -10.46 -1.61 -13.12
N ILE A 51 -11.74 -1.69 -12.77
CA ILE A 51 -12.19 -1.75 -11.38
C ILE A 51 -12.78 -3.12 -11.11
N THR A 52 -12.28 -3.78 -10.07
CA THR A 52 -12.86 -5.01 -9.54
C THR A 52 -13.49 -4.71 -8.19
N THR A 53 -14.80 -4.87 -8.07
CA THR A 53 -15.48 -4.73 -6.77
C THR A 53 -15.30 -6.01 -5.97
N ARG A 54 -14.77 -5.87 -4.76
CA ARG A 54 -14.53 -6.98 -3.82
C ARG A 54 -15.73 -7.20 -2.93
N VAL A 55 -16.20 -6.11 -2.33
CA VAL A 55 -17.33 -6.12 -1.41
C VAL A 55 -18.20 -4.92 -1.74
N GLN A 56 -19.51 -5.12 -1.73
CA GLN A 56 -20.49 -4.04 -1.75
C GLN A 56 -21.71 -4.45 -0.95
N GLU A 57 -22.01 -3.70 0.09
CA GLU A 57 -23.08 -4.00 1.04
C GLU A 57 -23.63 -2.74 1.68
N ILE A 58 -24.84 -2.84 2.21
CA ILE A 58 -25.46 -1.79 3.02
C ILE A 58 -25.17 -2.12 4.46
N VAL A 59 -24.46 -1.23 5.14
CA VAL A 59 -24.09 -1.37 6.54
C VAL A 59 -24.54 -0.15 7.33
N ALA A 60 -24.69 -0.33 8.63
CA ALA A 60 -24.88 0.77 9.57
C ALA A 60 -23.57 1.56 9.70
N ALA A 61 -23.63 2.89 9.60
CA ALA A 61 -22.45 3.74 9.74
C ALA A 61 -21.83 3.60 11.14
N ASP A 62 -20.56 3.21 11.19
CA ASP A 62 -19.76 3.27 12.42
C ASP A 62 -19.41 4.72 12.78
N ALA A 63 -18.74 4.91 13.93
CA ALA A 63 -18.40 6.25 14.41
C ALA A 63 -17.49 7.02 13.44
N GLU A 64 -16.60 6.33 12.72
CA GLU A 64 -15.67 6.96 11.79
C GLU A 64 -16.38 7.39 10.51
N ALA A 65 -17.15 6.49 9.90
CA ALA A 65 -17.95 6.78 8.71
C ALA A 65 -19.00 7.85 9.00
N ALA A 66 -19.66 7.80 10.16
CA ALA A 66 -20.62 8.81 10.59
C ALA A 66 -19.98 10.20 10.73
N ALA A 67 -18.81 10.29 11.37
CA ALA A 67 -18.07 11.54 11.51
C ALA A 67 -17.52 12.07 10.17
N ALA A 68 -17.08 11.18 9.27
CA ALA A 68 -16.59 11.57 7.95
C ALA A 68 -17.72 12.08 7.05
N LEU A 69 -18.89 11.43 7.11
CA LEU A 69 -20.05 11.78 6.29
C LEU A 69 -20.96 12.83 6.92
N GLU A 70 -20.74 13.25 8.17
CA GLU A 70 -21.64 14.17 8.88
C GLU A 70 -23.09 13.64 8.87
N ILE A 71 -23.24 12.41 9.35
CA ILE A 71 -24.52 11.68 9.52
C ILE A 71 -24.59 11.07 10.91
N GLU A 72 -25.76 10.60 11.33
CA GLU A 72 -25.91 9.94 12.62
C GLU A 72 -25.30 8.52 12.59
N PRO A 73 -24.61 8.08 13.66
CA PRO A 73 -24.19 6.69 13.81
C PRO A 73 -25.38 5.73 13.64
N GLY A 74 -25.19 4.69 12.85
CA GLY A 74 -26.25 3.74 12.52
C GLY A 74 -27.06 4.05 11.26
N GLU A 75 -26.91 5.22 10.63
CA GLU A 75 -27.52 5.49 9.32
C GLU A 75 -27.01 4.50 8.25
N GLU A 76 -27.87 4.13 7.30
CA GLU A 76 -27.51 3.20 6.23
C GLU A 76 -26.55 3.83 5.22
N VAL A 77 -25.37 3.22 5.09
CA VAL A 77 -24.36 3.58 4.10
C VAL A 77 -24.09 2.42 3.17
N ASN A 78 -23.91 2.72 1.88
CA ASN A 78 -23.33 1.78 0.94
C ASN A 78 -21.82 1.73 1.18
N HIS A 79 -21.34 0.64 1.76
CA HIS A 79 -19.94 0.32 1.94
C HIS A 79 -19.46 -0.46 0.72
N ARG A 80 -18.44 0.06 0.03
CA ARG A 80 -17.90 -0.53 -1.19
C ARG A 80 -16.39 -0.54 -1.17
N VAL A 81 -15.83 -1.73 -1.38
CA VAL A 81 -14.40 -1.99 -1.49
C VAL A 81 -14.08 -2.38 -2.93
N VAL A 82 -13.14 -1.67 -3.54
CA VAL A 82 -12.73 -1.91 -4.92
C VAL A 82 -11.21 -1.96 -5.07
N GLU A 83 -10.77 -2.70 -6.08
CA GLU A 83 -9.39 -2.75 -6.54
C GLU A 83 -9.32 -2.10 -7.92
N LEU A 84 -8.48 -1.07 -8.06
CA LEU A 84 -8.11 -0.51 -9.35
C LEU A 84 -6.92 -1.30 -9.86
N LYS A 85 -7.07 -1.94 -11.01
CA LYS A 85 -6.06 -2.82 -11.61
C LYS A 85 -5.61 -2.31 -12.95
N ASP A 86 -4.32 -2.48 -13.22
CA ASP A 86 -3.82 -2.41 -14.58
C ASP A 86 -4.45 -3.56 -15.39
N SER A 87 -5.12 -3.23 -16.50
CA SER A 87 -5.84 -4.22 -17.31
C SER A 87 -4.94 -5.19 -18.06
N VAL A 88 -3.66 -4.85 -18.23
CA VAL A 88 -2.68 -5.65 -18.98
C VAL A 88 -1.87 -6.53 -18.02
N THR A 89 -1.33 -5.96 -16.94
CA THR A 89 -0.52 -6.73 -15.97
C THR A 89 -1.38 -7.48 -14.95
N GLY A 90 -2.60 -7.01 -14.71
CA GLY A 90 -3.48 -7.53 -13.65
C GLY A 90 -3.08 -7.08 -12.24
N GLU A 91 -2.04 -6.26 -12.10
CA GLU A 91 -1.56 -5.76 -10.81
C GLU A 91 -2.55 -4.80 -10.18
N VAL A 92 -2.70 -4.88 -8.86
CA VAL A 92 -3.50 -3.93 -8.09
C VAL A 92 -2.69 -2.66 -7.90
N LEU A 93 -3.19 -1.55 -8.43
CA LEU A 93 -2.58 -0.24 -8.34
C LEU A 93 -3.06 0.50 -7.09
N ILE A 94 -4.36 0.46 -6.83
CA ILE A 94 -5.00 1.11 -5.67
C ILE A 94 -6.09 0.20 -5.11
N TYR A 95 -6.13 0.14 -3.78
CA TYR A 95 -7.22 -0.42 -3.00
C TYR A 95 -8.03 0.73 -2.44
N ALA A 96 -9.32 0.79 -2.74
CA ALA A 96 -10.18 1.90 -2.34
C ALA A 96 -11.39 1.41 -1.57
N VAL A 97 -11.63 2.03 -0.42
CA VAL A 97 -12.82 1.84 0.41
C VAL A 97 -13.66 3.10 0.34
N SER A 98 -14.95 2.94 0.11
CA SER A 98 -15.88 4.06 0.01
C SER A 98 -17.15 3.82 0.81
N CYS A 99 -17.61 4.86 1.50
CA CYS A 99 -18.88 4.89 2.22
C CYS A 99 -19.75 5.99 1.64
N THR A 100 -21.00 5.67 1.30
CA THR A 100 -21.96 6.62 0.71
C THR A 100 -23.31 6.54 1.44
N PRO A 101 -23.82 7.63 2.05
CA PRO A 101 -25.09 7.62 2.76
C PRO A 101 -26.25 7.50 1.76
N LEU A 102 -27.06 6.46 1.94
CA LEU A 102 -28.14 6.16 0.99
C LEU A 102 -29.21 7.25 0.97
N ARG A 103 -29.42 7.94 2.10
CA ARG A 103 -30.44 8.99 2.27
C ARG A 103 -30.18 10.22 1.38
N ARG A 104 -28.92 10.49 1.03
CA ARG A 104 -28.53 11.64 0.17
C ARG A 104 -28.59 11.32 -1.33
N LEU A 105 -28.85 10.07 -1.72
CA LEU A 105 -28.81 9.65 -3.11
C LEU A 105 -30.16 9.84 -3.81
N ALA A 106 -30.14 10.50 -4.97
CA ALA A 106 -31.27 10.47 -5.89
C ALA A 106 -31.52 9.03 -6.39
N PRO A 107 -32.77 8.63 -6.70
CA PRO A 107 -33.10 7.26 -7.07
C PRO A 107 -32.26 6.67 -8.21
N GLY A 108 -32.00 7.45 -9.26
CA GLY A 108 -31.18 7.02 -10.40
C GLY A 108 -29.70 6.82 -10.02
N PHE A 109 -29.14 7.72 -9.21
CA PHE A 109 -27.78 7.59 -8.70
C PHE A 109 -27.65 6.36 -7.79
N ARG A 110 -28.64 6.14 -6.91
CA ARG A 110 -28.68 4.96 -6.05
C ARG A 110 -28.68 3.68 -6.87
N GLN A 111 -29.50 3.59 -7.92
CA GLN A 111 -29.52 2.41 -8.80
C GLN A 111 -28.16 2.14 -9.45
N ASP A 112 -27.51 3.17 -10.00
CA ASP A 112 -26.20 3.01 -10.62
C ASP A 112 -25.09 2.68 -9.60
N LEU A 113 -25.18 3.21 -8.38
CA LEU A 113 -24.24 2.89 -7.31
C LEU A 113 -24.38 1.43 -6.86
N MET A 114 -25.61 0.91 -6.81
CA MET A 114 -25.89 -0.49 -6.49
C MET A 114 -25.40 -1.47 -7.58
N ARG A 115 -25.06 -0.96 -8.77
CA ARG A 115 -24.41 -1.75 -9.81
C ARG A 115 -22.91 -1.79 -9.55
N ALA A 116 -22.46 -2.91 -8.99
CA ALA A 116 -21.08 -3.13 -8.55
C ALA A 116 -20.02 -3.00 -9.67
N ASP A 117 -20.40 -3.02 -10.94
CA ASP A 117 -19.51 -2.90 -12.10
C ASP A 117 -19.20 -1.45 -12.51
N ILE A 118 -19.94 -0.45 -12.01
CA ILE A 118 -19.78 0.94 -12.44
C ILE A 118 -18.87 1.72 -11.47
N PRO A 119 -17.76 2.33 -11.94
CA PRO A 119 -16.93 3.22 -11.13
C PRO A 119 -17.69 4.44 -10.59
N ILE A 120 -17.46 4.82 -9.33
CA ILE A 120 -18.04 6.02 -8.71
C ILE A 120 -17.79 7.28 -9.56
N GLY A 121 -16.57 7.44 -10.08
CA GLY A 121 -16.23 8.58 -10.96
C GLY A 121 -17.07 8.63 -12.24
N ARG A 122 -17.43 7.47 -12.82
CA ARG A 122 -18.32 7.41 -14.00
C ARG A 122 -19.76 7.72 -13.63
N ILE A 123 -20.23 7.26 -12.47
CA ILE A 123 -21.59 7.57 -11.97
C ILE A 123 -21.72 9.09 -11.78
N LEU A 124 -20.77 9.73 -11.09
CA LEU A 124 -20.77 11.19 -10.90
C LEU A 124 -20.84 11.94 -12.24
N ARG A 125 -20.07 11.50 -13.24
CA ARG A 125 -20.07 12.10 -14.58
C ARG A 125 -21.39 11.91 -15.33
N ASN A 126 -21.95 10.70 -15.31
CA ASN A 126 -23.20 10.38 -16.00
C ASN A 126 -24.38 11.20 -15.46
N HIS A 127 -24.42 11.39 -14.14
CA HIS A 127 -25.43 12.20 -13.46
C HIS A 127 -25.09 13.69 -13.42
N ARG A 128 -23.98 14.11 -14.04
CA ARG A 128 -23.49 15.51 -14.07
C ARG A 128 -23.45 16.15 -12.67
N ILE A 129 -22.98 15.37 -11.70
CA ILE A 129 -22.86 15.82 -10.31
C ILE A 129 -21.70 16.81 -10.22
N GLU A 130 -22.03 18.06 -9.92
CA GLU A 130 -21.04 19.05 -9.52
C GLU A 130 -20.54 18.71 -8.12
N SER A 131 -19.24 18.46 -8.00
CA SER A 131 -18.63 18.06 -6.75
C SER A 131 -17.20 18.58 -6.66
N ARG A 132 -16.72 18.75 -5.43
CA ARG A 132 -15.30 18.98 -5.13
C ARG A 132 -14.77 17.86 -4.24
N ARG A 133 -13.46 17.63 -4.28
CA ARG A 133 -12.79 16.70 -3.37
C ARG A 133 -12.10 17.49 -2.26
N GLU A 134 -12.26 17.01 -1.04
CA GLU A 134 -11.66 17.58 0.17
C GLU A 134 -10.81 16.50 0.82
N ILE A 135 -9.48 16.62 0.71
CA ILE A 135 -8.55 15.68 1.36
C ILE A 135 -8.60 15.94 2.87
N THR A 136 -8.82 14.90 3.66
CA THR A 136 -8.96 15.01 5.12
C THR A 136 -7.80 14.37 5.88
N ASP A 137 -7.09 13.42 5.27
CA ASP A 137 -5.93 12.78 5.89
C ASP A 137 -4.98 12.18 4.84
N ALA A 138 -3.70 12.11 5.17
CA ALA A 138 -2.67 11.44 4.39
C ALA A 138 -1.63 10.86 5.36
N ARG A 139 -1.46 9.53 5.35
CA ARG A 139 -0.63 8.84 6.35
C ARG A 139 0.03 7.57 5.81
N LEU A 140 1.03 7.11 6.56
CA LEU A 140 1.62 5.79 6.41
C LEU A 140 0.88 4.77 7.28
N ILE A 141 0.52 3.65 6.67
CA ILE A 141 0.03 2.46 7.37
C ILE A 141 0.91 1.25 7.02
N GLN A 142 0.77 0.16 7.77
CA GLN A 142 1.41 -1.11 7.45
C GLN A 142 0.44 -1.96 6.63
N ALA A 143 0.94 -2.74 5.66
CA ALA A 143 0.11 -3.59 4.82
C ALA A 143 -0.72 -4.61 5.62
N GLY A 144 -0.15 -5.16 6.70
CA GLY A 144 -0.83 -6.21 7.46
C GLY A 144 -1.04 -7.46 6.60
N THR A 145 -2.07 -8.27 6.88
CA THR A 145 -2.28 -9.53 6.13
C THR A 145 -3.08 -9.34 4.84
N ASP A 146 -4.13 -8.51 4.89
CA ASP A 146 -5.10 -8.40 3.79
C ASP A 146 -4.58 -7.57 2.61
N LEU A 147 -4.02 -6.38 2.88
CA LEU A 147 -3.43 -5.56 1.83
C LEU A 147 -2.18 -6.23 1.26
N ALA A 148 -1.38 -6.92 2.09
CA ALA A 148 -0.22 -7.68 1.62
C ALA A 148 -0.60 -8.74 0.60
N ARG A 149 -1.67 -9.51 0.85
CA ARG A 149 -2.21 -10.46 -0.11
C ARG A 149 -2.76 -9.78 -1.36
N THR A 150 -3.46 -8.66 -1.19
CA THR A 150 -4.11 -7.94 -2.29
C THR A 150 -3.10 -7.35 -3.27
N PHE A 151 -2.05 -6.73 -2.76
CA PHE A 151 -0.99 -6.13 -3.58
C PHE A 151 0.15 -7.10 -3.93
N ASN A 152 0.10 -8.34 -3.42
CA ASN A 152 1.18 -9.32 -3.54
C ASN A 152 2.53 -8.76 -3.06
N ILE A 153 2.53 -8.18 -1.86
CA ILE A 153 3.69 -7.55 -1.19
C ILE A 153 3.89 -8.14 0.20
N HIS A 154 5.01 -7.80 0.83
CA HIS A 154 5.30 -8.24 2.20
C HIS A 154 4.40 -7.56 3.24
N ARG A 155 4.08 -8.25 4.35
CA ARG A 155 3.17 -7.77 5.40
C ARG A 155 3.66 -6.52 6.16
N SER A 156 4.97 -6.33 6.21
CA SER A 156 5.61 -5.15 6.82
C SER A 156 5.84 -4.02 5.82
N GLU A 157 5.32 -4.15 4.59
CA GLU A 157 5.47 -3.12 3.59
C GLU A 157 4.71 -1.86 4.01
N SER A 158 5.36 -0.72 3.79
CA SER A 158 4.76 0.57 4.10
C SER A 158 3.78 0.95 3.00
N MET A 159 2.58 1.34 3.40
CA MET A 159 1.49 1.71 2.51
C MET A 159 1.18 3.18 2.69
N LEU A 160 0.93 3.86 1.58
CA LEU A 160 0.43 5.23 1.54
C LEU A 160 -1.09 5.15 1.56
N SER A 161 -1.70 5.76 2.57
CA SER A 161 -3.15 5.91 2.70
C SER A 161 -3.51 7.39 2.62
N ARG A 162 -4.55 7.71 1.84
CA ARG A 162 -5.16 9.03 1.80
C ARG A 162 -6.66 8.90 2.00
N LYS A 163 -7.23 9.79 2.81
CA LYS A 163 -8.67 9.91 3.01
C LYS A 163 -9.15 11.24 2.47
N TYR A 164 -10.27 11.21 1.77
CA TYR A 164 -10.91 12.41 1.27
C TYR A 164 -12.41 12.24 1.18
N ARG A 165 -13.10 13.36 1.04
CA ARG A 165 -14.55 13.41 0.88
C ARG A 165 -14.90 14.03 -0.45
N ILE A 166 -15.93 13.50 -1.10
CA ILE A 166 -16.58 14.14 -2.25
C ILE A 166 -17.74 14.94 -1.69
N ILE A 167 -17.70 16.26 -1.85
CA ILE A 167 -18.74 17.18 -1.37
C ILE A 167 -19.67 17.52 -2.52
N HIS A 168 -20.98 17.43 -2.29
CA HIS A 168 -22.03 17.83 -3.21
C HIS A 168 -23.07 18.65 -2.46
N ARG A 169 -23.42 19.84 -2.98
CA ARG A 169 -24.37 20.78 -2.34
C ARG A 169 -24.02 21.07 -0.86
N GLU A 170 -22.74 21.34 -0.61
CA GLU A 170 -22.20 21.65 0.72
C GLU A 170 -22.26 20.51 1.75
N GLU A 171 -22.72 19.31 1.37
CA GLU A 171 -22.74 18.14 2.25
C GLU A 171 -21.78 17.04 1.76
N PRO A 172 -21.17 16.27 2.69
CA PRO A 172 -20.37 15.09 2.32
C PRO A 172 -21.24 14.02 1.63
N LEU A 173 -20.94 13.73 0.36
CA LEU A 173 -21.64 12.71 -0.42
C LEU A 173 -20.95 11.35 -0.31
N ILE A 174 -19.63 11.30 -0.38
CA ILE A 174 -18.87 10.04 -0.35
C ILE A 174 -17.60 10.26 0.47
N ALA A 175 -17.35 9.41 1.46
CA ALA A 175 -16.06 9.31 2.14
C ALA A 175 -15.26 8.19 1.47
N ILE A 176 -14.02 8.47 1.09
CA ILE A 176 -13.16 7.53 0.36
C ILE A 176 -11.80 7.46 1.04
N GLU A 177 -11.33 6.25 1.27
CA GLU A 177 -9.95 5.94 1.61
C GLU A 177 -9.30 5.20 0.43
N GLU A 178 -8.17 5.69 -0.05
CA GLU A 178 -7.37 5.05 -1.08
C GLU A 178 -6.01 4.67 -0.51
N ILE A 179 -5.60 3.44 -0.78
CA ILE A 179 -4.38 2.84 -0.24
C ILE A 179 -3.57 2.26 -1.40
N PHE A 180 -2.28 2.53 -1.42
CA PHE A 180 -1.35 1.95 -2.38
C PHE A 180 0.04 1.72 -1.76
N PRO A 181 0.83 0.75 -2.27
CA PRO A 181 2.15 0.46 -1.73
C PRO A 181 3.09 1.66 -1.84
N GLY A 182 3.93 1.88 -0.83
CA GLY A 182 4.99 2.90 -0.88
C GLY A 182 6.07 2.62 -1.94
N THR A 183 6.09 1.40 -2.48
CA THR A 183 6.90 1.01 -3.64
C THR A 183 6.21 1.29 -4.98
N ALA A 184 4.89 1.42 -5.00
CA ALA A 184 4.16 1.70 -6.22
C ALA A 184 4.47 3.13 -6.67
N PHE A 185 4.71 3.29 -7.97
CA PHE A 185 5.04 4.58 -8.60
C PHE A 185 6.32 5.25 -8.05
N ALA A 186 7.20 4.51 -7.36
CA ALA A 186 8.47 5.02 -6.87
C ALA A 186 9.48 5.22 -8.03
N ASP A 187 10.35 6.22 -7.90
CA ASP A 187 11.43 6.45 -8.86
C ASP A 187 12.58 5.48 -8.53
N GLY A 188 12.60 4.32 -9.19
CA GLY A 188 13.70 3.36 -9.11
C GLY A 188 13.28 1.96 -8.65
N ILE A 189 14.19 1.01 -8.84
CA ILE A 189 13.97 -0.39 -8.48
C ILE A 189 14.37 -0.59 -7.02
N ARG A 190 13.40 -1.00 -6.21
CA ARG A 190 13.60 -1.52 -4.86
C ARG A 190 13.43 -3.04 -4.89
N VAL A 191 14.32 -3.77 -4.24
CA VAL A 191 14.28 -5.22 -4.13
C VAL A 191 14.16 -5.57 -2.65
N LEU A 192 13.09 -6.28 -2.30
CA LEU A 192 12.90 -6.82 -0.96
C LEU A 192 13.15 -8.33 -1.01
N VAL A 193 14.11 -8.81 -0.20
CA VAL A 193 14.41 -10.23 -0.06
C VAL A 193 14.08 -10.64 1.37
N GLU A 194 13.06 -11.47 1.52
CA GLU A 194 12.73 -12.10 2.79
C GLU A 194 13.33 -13.51 2.82
N THR A 195 14.03 -13.82 3.90
CA THR A 195 14.57 -15.16 4.14
C THR A 195 13.98 -15.72 5.43
N PRO A 196 13.17 -16.81 5.36
CA PRO A 196 12.65 -17.47 6.55
C PRO A 196 13.77 -18.23 7.26
N SER A 197 13.57 -18.55 8.53
CA SER A 197 14.49 -19.41 9.27
C SER A 197 14.16 -20.90 9.10
N ARG A 198 15.16 -21.75 9.32
CA ARG A 198 14.95 -23.20 9.45
C ARG A 198 15.67 -23.71 10.69
N ILE A 199 14.93 -24.40 11.57
CA ILE A 199 15.53 -25.19 12.64
C ILE A 199 15.91 -26.54 12.06
N HIS A 200 17.20 -26.84 12.09
CA HIS A 200 17.72 -28.17 11.79
C HIS A 200 17.86 -28.97 13.07
N ILE A 201 17.10 -30.05 13.19
CA ILE A 201 17.11 -30.96 14.34
C ILE A 201 17.79 -32.25 13.89
N THR A 202 18.83 -32.69 14.60
CA THR A 202 19.55 -33.94 14.31
C THR A 202 19.88 -34.66 15.60
N LEU A 203 19.88 -35.99 15.58
CA LEU A 203 20.40 -36.80 16.68
C LEU A 203 21.91 -36.98 16.51
N LEU A 204 22.65 -36.75 17.60
CA LEU A 204 24.09 -36.95 17.68
C LEU A 204 24.38 -37.88 18.85
N ASP A 205 25.09 -38.97 18.58
CA ASP A 205 25.58 -39.86 19.63
C ASP A 205 26.78 -39.22 20.34
N MET A 206 26.56 -38.73 21.56
CA MET A 206 27.57 -38.07 22.38
C MET A 206 28.68 -39.02 22.85
N ASN A 207 28.47 -40.35 22.80
CA ASN A 207 29.52 -41.33 23.08
C ASN A 207 30.45 -41.56 21.87
N ALA A 208 30.22 -40.86 20.75
CA ALA A 208 30.97 -40.93 19.50
C ALA A 208 31.08 -42.34 18.89
N ALA A 209 30.24 -43.29 19.33
CA ALA A 209 30.29 -44.67 18.87
C ALA A 209 29.64 -44.82 17.48
N SER A 210 28.59 -44.04 17.22
CA SER A 210 27.82 -44.10 15.96
C SER A 210 27.92 -42.82 15.12
N GLY A 211 28.51 -41.75 15.64
CA GLY A 211 28.57 -40.45 14.96
C GLY A 211 27.20 -39.79 14.82
N ARG A 212 26.94 -39.15 13.67
CA ARG A 212 25.62 -38.59 13.36
C ARG A 212 24.68 -39.73 12.99
N VAL A 213 23.63 -39.91 13.79
CA VAL A 213 22.73 -41.08 13.69
C VAL A 213 21.72 -40.91 12.55
N ASP A 214 21.25 -39.68 12.29
CA ASP A 214 20.19 -39.40 11.31
C ASP A 214 20.53 -38.24 10.35
N GLY A 215 19.82 -38.21 9.21
CA GLY A 215 19.84 -37.13 8.23
C GLY A 215 19.27 -35.79 8.74
N GLY A 216 18.65 -35.78 9.92
CA GLY A 216 18.02 -34.60 10.53
C GLY A 216 16.73 -34.16 9.85
N ILE A 217 15.91 -33.41 10.57
CA ILE A 217 14.67 -32.80 10.06
C ILE A 217 14.80 -31.27 10.09
N GLY A 218 14.37 -30.61 9.01
CA GLY A 218 14.34 -29.15 8.91
C GLY A 218 12.91 -28.65 9.09
N VAL A 219 12.67 -27.79 10.08
CA VAL A 219 11.38 -27.12 10.28
C VAL A 219 11.52 -25.67 9.81
N ALA A 220 10.78 -25.29 8.77
CA ALA A 220 10.71 -23.90 8.34
C ALA A 220 9.91 -23.07 9.33
N LEU A 221 10.44 -21.89 9.66
CA LEU A 221 9.83 -20.92 10.54
C LEU A 221 9.69 -19.60 9.80
N ASP A 222 8.51 -18.99 9.94
CA ASP A 222 8.28 -17.63 9.45
C ASP A 222 9.08 -16.60 10.27
N GLU A 223 9.28 -16.87 11.57
CA GLU A 223 10.06 -16.03 12.48
C GLU A 223 10.99 -16.87 13.38
N PRO A 224 12.23 -16.42 13.69
CA PRO A 224 12.82 -15.14 13.27
C PRO A 224 13.20 -15.14 11.78
N GLY A 225 12.92 -14.06 11.05
CA GLY A 225 13.33 -13.86 9.66
C GLY A 225 14.47 -12.87 9.49
N CYS A 226 15.04 -12.78 8.28
CA CYS A 226 15.83 -11.62 7.88
C CYS A 226 15.24 -11.04 6.60
N VAL A 227 14.92 -9.74 6.64
CA VAL A 227 14.42 -9.00 5.49
C VAL A 227 15.50 -7.99 5.06
N LEU A 228 15.92 -8.12 3.80
CA LEU A 228 16.88 -7.23 3.16
C LEU A 228 16.14 -6.34 2.15
N ASP A 229 16.14 -5.04 2.41
CA ASP A 229 15.60 -4.00 1.53
C ASP A 229 16.74 -3.31 0.78
N ALA A 230 16.80 -3.45 -0.54
CA ALA A 230 17.86 -2.85 -1.36
C ALA A 230 17.30 -1.86 -2.40
N ARG A 231 17.97 -0.73 -2.57
CA ARG A 231 17.73 0.25 -3.64
C ARG A 231 19.02 0.52 -4.40
N LYS A 232 18.93 0.80 -5.71
CA LYS A 232 20.09 1.18 -6.52
C LYS A 232 20.71 2.49 -5.99
N SER A 233 22.03 2.52 -5.85
CA SER A 233 22.80 3.69 -5.39
C SER A 233 24.10 3.83 -6.19
N MET A 234 24.80 4.95 -6.03
CA MET A 234 26.17 5.10 -6.55
C MET A 234 27.17 4.32 -5.68
N ASP A 235 27.00 4.39 -4.36
CA ASP A 235 27.86 3.75 -3.37
C ASP A 235 27.14 2.58 -2.66
N ILE A 236 27.91 1.76 -1.96
CA ILE A 236 27.36 0.71 -1.08
C ILE A 236 27.17 1.32 0.32
N ASP A 237 25.93 1.48 0.74
CA ASP A 237 25.56 1.89 2.10
C ASP A 237 24.69 0.83 2.75
N VAL A 238 24.94 0.49 4.02
CA VAL A 238 24.21 -0.57 4.73
C VAL A 238 23.77 -0.10 6.11
N ARG A 239 22.46 -0.15 6.36
CA ARG A 239 21.81 0.30 7.60
C ARG A 239 20.98 -0.81 8.23
N GLY A 240 20.60 -0.64 9.49
CA GLY A 240 19.83 -1.64 10.25
C GLY A 240 20.64 -2.88 10.65
N GLY A 241 20.02 -3.77 11.43
CA GLY A 241 20.67 -4.98 11.96
C GLY A 241 21.85 -4.74 12.93
N GLY A 242 22.39 -5.84 13.46
CA GLY A 242 23.58 -5.82 14.31
C GLY A 242 24.88 -5.56 13.51
N GLU A 243 25.94 -5.11 14.20
CA GLU A 243 27.21 -4.73 13.58
C GLU A 243 27.83 -5.87 12.73
N ALA A 244 27.84 -7.10 13.26
CA ALA A 244 28.34 -8.26 12.53
C ALA A 244 27.52 -8.59 11.27
N ALA A 245 26.20 -8.34 11.30
CA ALA A 245 25.35 -8.56 10.13
C ALA A 245 25.64 -7.52 9.05
N ARG A 246 25.75 -6.24 9.42
CA ARG A 246 26.12 -5.17 8.49
C ARG A 246 27.44 -5.42 7.79
N ASN A 247 28.48 -5.82 8.54
CA ASN A 247 29.80 -6.10 7.96
C ASN A 247 29.75 -7.22 6.90
N ARG A 248 29.02 -8.32 7.18
CA ARG A 248 28.84 -9.40 6.22
C ARG A 248 28.12 -8.96 4.94
N VAL A 249 27.11 -8.10 5.08
CA VAL A 249 26.35 -7.58 3.93
C VAL A 249 27.20 -6.63 3.09
N ILE A 250 28.02 -5.78 3.72
CA ILE A 250 28.98 -4.91 3.01
C ILE A 250 29.99 -5.75 2.23
N GLU A 251 30.59 -6.77 2.86
CA GLU A 251 31.55 -7.67 2.20
C GLU A 251 30.92 -8.40 1.00
N ALA A 252 29.71 -8.95 1.18
CA ALA A 252 28.99 -9.63 0.11
C ALA A 252 28.64 -8.67 -1.04
N ALA A 253 28.13 -7.48 -0.73
CA ALA A 253 27.79 -6.48 -1.74
C ALA A 253 29.02 -6.06 -2.55
N ARG A 254 30.17 -5.82 -1.89
CA ARG A 254 31.43 -5.49 -2.58
C ARG A 254 31.89 -6.62 -3.48
N ALA A 255 31.91 -7.86 -2.98
CA ALA A 255 32.33 -9.02 -3.75
C ALA A 255 31.47 -9.21 -5.02
N VAL A 256 30.16 -8.97 -4.91
CA VAL A 256 29.23 -9.06 -6.06
C VAL A 256 29.44 -7.91 -7.04
N THR A 257 29.54 -6.67 -6.56
CA THR A 257 29.76 -5.48 -7.41
C THR A 257 31.06 -5.59 -8.19
N GLU A 258 32.16 -6.00 -7.53
CA GLU A 258 33.46 -6.22 -8.16
C GLU A 258 33.44 -7.42 -9.11
N GLY A 259 32.89 -8.55 -8.65
CA GLY A 259 32.86 -9.80 -9.43
C GLY A 259 32.01 -9.71 -10.70
N LEU A 260 30.94 -8.92 -10.69
CA LEU A 260 30.06 -8.71 -11.85
C LEU A 260 30.38 -7.42 -12.63
N GLY A 261 31.33 -6.60 -12.17
CA GLY A 261 31.69 -5.34 -12.84
C GLY A 261 30.55 -4.34 -12.90
N LEU A 262 29.74 -4.23 -11.83
CA LEU A 262 28.58 -3.36 -11.82
C LEU A 262 29.00 -1.88 -11.71
N PRO A 263 28.37 -0.96 -12.47
CA PRO A 263 28.78 0.45 -12.54
C PRO A 263 28.35 1.29 -11.33
N GLY A 264 27.86 0.68 -10.25
CA GLY A 264 27.35 1.37 -9.07
C GLY A 264 27.13 0.43 -7.89
N GLY A 265 26.53 0.95 -6.82
CA GLY A 265 26.27 0.24 -5.59
C GLY A 265 24.79 0.07 -5.26
N ALA A 266 24.52 -0.18 -3.98
CA ALA A 266 23.19 -0.31 -3.43
C ALA A 266 23.13 0.26 -2.02
N GLU A 267 22.04 0.96 -1.71
CA GLU A 267 21.64 1.24 -0.33
C GLU A 267 20.84 0.05 0.17
N ILE A 268 21.29 -0.59 1.25
CA ILE A 268 20.70 -1.80 1.81
C ILE A 268 20.28 -1.54 3.26
N THR A 269 19.04 -1.85 3.60
CA THR A 269 18.52 -1.82 4.98
C THR A 269 18.17 -3.23 5.43
N LEU A 270 18.70 -3.62 6.59
CA LEU A 270 18.41 -4.90 7.23
C LEU A 270 17.34 -4.71 8.30
N HIS A 271 16.22 -5.41 8.13
CA HIS A 271 15.20 -5.58 9.16
C HIS A 271 15.38 -6.99 9.74
N ALA A 272 15.83 -7.06 10.98
CA ALA A 272 16.13 -8.28 11.73
C ALA A 272 15.56 -8.16 13.14
#